data_AF-A0A382QT01-F1
#
_entry.id   AF-A0A382QT01-F1
#
_cell.length_a   1.000
_cell.length_b   1.000
_cell.length_c   1.000
_cell.angle_alpha   90.00
_cell.angle_beta   90.00
_cell.angle_gamma   90.00
#
_symmetry.space_group_name_H-M   'P 1'
#
loop_
_entity.id
_entity.type
_entity.pdbx_description
1 polymer ?
#
loop_
_entity_poly.entity_id
_entity_poly.type
_entity_poly.pdbx_seq_one_letter_code
_entity_poly.pdbx_strand_id
1 'polypeptide(L)'
;MNKQIYVLEGSYRNRKVENTTFKLVKPYQPYPHKEGGFITVKINDLTQYPGATKDHIRISLNNENQLRDKPPESRKEETDAEVVERMRKRFEILDSMTKATKKGDIRAMIVSGPPGVGKSYGVEKVLERYGVISTLGDSKKKYEVVKGAMSAIGLYVKLYNFQEKDCVVVF
;
A
#
# COMPACT_ATOMS: atom_id res chain seq x y z
N MET A 1 23.13 -7.00 -19.09
CA MET A 1 21.82 -6.39 -18.75
C MET A 1 22.07 -5.01 -18.15
N ASN A 2 21.57 -3.93 -18.77
CA ASN A 2 21.70 -2.57 -18.24
C ASN A 2 20.65 -2.35 -17.13
N LYS A 3 20.99 -2.69 -15.88
CA LYS A 3 20.11 -2.44 -14.73
C LYS A 3 20.07 -0.93 -14.46
N GLN A 4 18.88 -0.34 -14.34
CA GLN A 4 18.72 1.05 -13.91
C GLN A 4 18.54 1.10 -12.39
N ILE A 5 18.93 2.22 -11.79
CA ILE A 5 18.72 2.48 -10.37
C ILE A 5 18.27 3.92 -10.18
N TYR A 6 17.28 4.11 -9.33
CA TYR A 6 16.79 5.41 -8.90
C TYR A 6 17.37 5.74 -7.53
N VAL A 7 18.04 6.88 -7.44
CA VAL A 7 18.64 7.41 -6.21
C VAL A 7 17.68 8.45 -5.62
N LEU A 8 17.13 8.16 -4.44
CA LEU A 8 16.30 9.09 -3.67
C LEU A 8 17.16 10.24 -3.14
N GLU A 9 18.20 9.90 -2.36
CA GLU A 9 19.16 10.85 -1.80
C GLU A 9 20.55 10.21 -1.73
N GLY A 10 21.54 10.95 -2.20
CA GLY A 10 22.95 10.58 -2.17
C GLY A 10 23.86 11.78 -2.33
N SER A 11 25.17 11.53 -2.36
CA SER A 11 26.16 12.58 -2.54
C SER A 11 27.30 12.14 -3.44
N TYR A 12 27.82 13.09 -4.22
CA TYR A 12 29.02 12.96 -5.01
C TYR A 12 29.89 14.19 -4.79
N ARG A 13 31.09 14.02 -4.22
CA ARG A 13 32.06 15.10 -3.97
C ARG A 13 31.43 16.35 -3.33
N ASN A 14 30.72 16.15 -2.22
CA ASN A 14 30.01 17.20 -1.46
C ASN A 14 28.84 17.87 -2.21
N ARG A 15 28.43 17.36 -3.37
CA ARG A 15 27.18 17.75 -4.04
C ARG A 15 26.10 16.72 -3.78
N LYS A 16 24.90 17.18 -3.48
CA LYS A 16 23.72 16.34 -3.32
C LYS A 16 23.28 15.80 -4.69
N VAL A 17 22.91 14.53 -4.71
CA VAL A 17 22.30 13.84 -5.85
C VAL A 17 20.98 13.28 -5.36
N GLU A 18 19.89 13.90 -5.77
CA GLU A 18 18.55 13.55 -5.31
C GLU A 18 17.65 13.29 -6.52
N ASN A 19 16.69 12.37 -6.35
CA ASN A 19 15.66 12.04 -7.33
C ASN A 19 16.16 11.79 -8.78
N THR A 20 17.28 11.10 -8.92
CA THR A 20 17.93 10.90 -10.23
C THR A 20 18.04 9.43 -10.60
N THR A 21 17.75 9.10 -11.86
CA THR A 21 17.91 7.74 -12.40
C THR A 21 19.27 7.59 -13.08
N PHE A 22 19.96 6.51 -12.78
CA PHE A 22 21.23 6.16 -13.42
C PHE A 22 21.24 4.74 -13.96
N LYS A 23 22.17 4.48 -14.88
CA LYS A 23 22.54 3.10 -15.24
C LYS A 23 23.50 2.55 -14.18
N LEU A 24 23.09 1.47 -13.51
CA LEU A 24 23.89 0.82 -12.47
C LEU A 24 25.04 0.03 -13.09
N VAL A 25 26.24 0.25 -12.56
CA VAL A 25 27.47 -0.46 -12.95
C VAL A 25 27.86 -1.45 -11.88
N LYS A 26 27.86 -1.01 -10.61
CA LYS A 26 28.08 -1.88 -9.44
C LYS A 26 26.98 -1.64 -8.40
N PRO A 27 26.44 -2.70 -7.78
CA PRO A 27 25.41 -2.60 -6.75
C PRO A 27 25.95 -1.93 -5.48
N TYR A 28 25.08 -1.78 -4.49
CA TYR A 28 25.41 -1.16 -3.21
C TYR A 28 26.58 -1.89 -2.53
N GLN A 29 27.57 -1.13 -2.08
CA GLN A 29 28.72 -1.61 -1.33
C GLN A 29 28.84 -0.82 -0.03
N PRO A 30 28.70 -1.46 1.16
CA PRO A 30 28.85 -0.77 2.43
C PRO A 30 30.31 -0.32 2.65
N TYR A 31 30.50 0.77 3.40
CA TYR A 31 31.85 1.18 3.80
C TYR A 31 32.36 0.28 4.94
N PRO A 32 33.65 -0.13 4.92
CA PRO A 32 34.20 -1.02 5.96
C PRO A 32 34.21 -0.42 7.38
N HIS A 33 34.34 0.91 7.52
CA HIS A 33 34.57 1.59 8.81
C HIS A 33 33.70 2.83 9.01
N LYS A 34 32.61 2.96 8.25
CA LYS A 34 31.69 4.09 8.33
C LYS A 34 30.28 3.61 8.02
N GLU A 35 29.28 4.21 8.65
CA GLU A 35 27.89 3.99 8.24
C GLU A 35 27.65 4.45 6.79
N GLY A 36 26.78 3.71 6.11
CA GLY A 36 26.45 3.91 4.72
C GLY A 36 27.34 3.14 3.76
N GLY A 37 27.25 3.53 2.49
CA GLY A 37 27.92 2.83 1.41
C GLY A 37 27.90 3.64 0.13
N PHE A 38 28.23 3.00 -0.98
CA PHE A 38 28.20 3.63 -2.28
C PHE A 38 27.71 2.68 -3.37
N ILE A 39 27.18 3.26 -4.44
CA ILE A 39 26.93 2.57 -5.71
C ILE A 39 27.87 3.13 -6.77
N THR A 40 28.16 2.34 -7.79
CA THR A 40 28.84 2.85 -9.00
C THR A 40 27.83 2.94 -10.13
N VAL A 41 27.70 4.13 -10.71
CA VAL A 41 26.73 4.41 -11.77
C VAL A 41 27.42 5.01 -12.98
N LYS A 42 26.83 4.81 -14.16
CA LYS A 42 27.27 5.43 -15.40
C LYS A 42 26.60 6.79 -15.57
N ILE A 43 27.41 7.80 -15.88
CA ILE A 43 26.97 9.15 -16.23
C ILE A 43 27.12 9.36 -17.74
N ASN A 44 26.21 10.13 -18.31
CA ASN A 44 26.27 10.48 -19.74
C ASN A 44 26.89 11.86 -19.95
N ASP A 45 26.78 12.75 -18.96
CA ASP A 45 27.28 14.12 -19.02
C ASP A 45 28.37 14.35 -17.96
N LEU A 46 29.61 14.56 -18.41
CA LEU A 46 30.73 14.82 -17.50
C LEU A 46 30.69 16.24 -16.91
N THR A 47 30.05 17.20 -17.59
CA THR A 47 30.01 18.60 -17.15
C THR A 47 29.17 18.77 -15.89
N GLN A 48 28.14 17.93 -15.74
CA GLN A 48 27.26 17.89 -14.57
C GLN A 48 27.96 17.36 -13.30
N TYR A 49 29.06 16.61 -13.46
CA TYR A 49 29.79 15.98 -12.37
C TYR A 49 31.27 16.39 -12.34
N PRO A 50 31.60 17.56 -11.75
CA PRO A 50 32.96 18.10 -11.78
C PRO A 50 34.03 17.15 -11.24
N GLY A 51 35.02 16.94 -12.10
CA GLY A 51 36.17 16.07 -11.89
C GLY A 51 35.85 14.56 -11.92
N ALA A 52 34.70 14.18 -12.48
CA ALA A 52 34.57 12.88 -13.12
C ALA A 52 35.55 12.82 -14.30
N THR A 53 36.47 11.86 -14.28
CA THR A 53 37.46 11.62 -15.35
C THR A 53 37.07 10.45 -16.25
N LYS A 54 36.03 9.72 -15.86
CA LYS A 54 35.49 8.53 -16.54
C LYS A 54 33.97 8.66 -16.62
N ASP A 55 33.35 7.84 -17.46
CA ASP A 55 31.90 7.71 -17.60
C ASP A 55 31.21 7.04 -16.39
N HIS A 56 31.95 6.77 -15.32
CA HIS A 56 31.47 6.13 -14.11
C HIS A 56 31.84 6.95 -12.87
N ILE A 57 30.86 7.15 -11.99
CA ILE A 57 31.04 7.82 -10.70
C ILE A 57 30.54 6.95 -9.56
N ARG A 58 31.06 7.21 -8.35
CA ARG A 58 30.59 6.59 -7.12
C ARG A 58 29.69 7.56 -6.37
N ILE A 59 28.42 7.19 -6.18
CA ILE A 59 27.48 7.98 -5.39
C ILE A 59 27.45 7.38 -3.98
N SER A 60 27.76 8.19 -2.99
CA SER A 60 27.71 7.84 -1.57
C SER A 60 26.27 7.96 -1.05
N LEU A 61 25.85 7.00 -0.23
CA LEU A 61 24.50 6.86 0.30
C LEU A 61 24.57 6.60 1.81
N ASN A 62 23.61 7.13 2.56
CA ASN A 62 23.52 6.89 4.00
C ASN A 62 23.13 5.44 4.32
N ASN A 63 22.29 4.81 3.49
CA ASN A 63 21.91 3.41 3.57
C ASN A 63 21.35 2.91 2.23
N GLU A 64 21.09 1.61 2.12
CA GLU A 64 20.54 0.99 0.90
C GLU A 64 19.09 1.42 0.60
N ASN A 65 18.32 1.84 1.61
CA ASN A 65 16.92 2.28 1.44
C ASN A 65 16.76 3.55 0.58
N GLN A 66 17.87 4.24 0.28
CA GLN A 66 17.88 5.37 -0.66
C GLN A 66 17.82 4.95 -2.13
N LEU A 67 17.78 3.64 -2.40
CA LEU A 67 17.75 3.09 -3.74
C LEU A 67 16.39 2.51 -4.06
N ARG A 68 15.92 2.74 -5.29
CA ARG A 68 14.75 2.08 -5.86
C ARG A 68 15.07 1.57 -7.25
N ASP A 69 14.44 0.48 -7.67
CA ASP A 69 14.59 -0.01 -9.05
C ASP A 69 13.93 0.92 -10.08
N LYS A 70 12.96 1.74 -9.64
CA LYS A 70 12.21 2.69 -10.49
C LYS A 70 11.96 4.00 -9.74
N PRO A 71 11.84 5.13 -10.45
CA PRO A 71 11.36 6.37 -9.87
C PRO A 71 9.98 6.15 -9.22
N PRO A 72 9.64 6.88 -8.14
CA PRO A 72 8.28 6.92 -7.65
C PRO A 72 7.35 7.36 -8.79
N GLU A 73 6.22 6.67 -8.94
CA GLU A 73 5.21 7.09 -9.91
C GLU A 73 4.78 8.53 -9.58
N SER A 74 4.86 9.42 -10.57
CA SER A 74 4.27 10.75 -10.43
C SER A 74 2.77 10.55 -10.22
N ARG A 75 2.22 11.23 -9.19
CA ARG A 75 0.77 11.30 -9.05
C ARG A 75 0.26 11.96 -10.32
N LYS A 76 -0.55 11.24 -11.11
CA LYS A 76 -1.28 11.86 -12.20
C LYS A 76 -2.12 12.99 -11.59
N GLU A 77 -2.01 14.18 -12.15
CA GLU A 77 -2.95 15.25 -11.84
C GLU A 77 -4.31 14.81 -12.40
N GLU A 78 -5.15 14.32 -11.49
CA GLU A 78 -6.52 13.93 -11.80
C GLU A 78 -7.39 15.18 -11.75
N THR A 79 -8.27 15.35 -12.73
CA THR A 79 -9.34 16.35 -12.67
C THR A 79 -10.34 15.98 -11.57
N ASP A 80 -11.11 16.96 -11.07
CA ASP A 80 -12.14 16.70 -10.04
C ASP A 80 -13.13 15.59 -10.46
N ALA A 81 -13.48 15.55 -11.75
CA ALA A 81 -14.35 14.51 -12.31
C ALA A 81 -13.72 13.12 -12.23
N GLU A 82 -12.43 12.99 -12.57
CA GLU A 82 -11.68 11.74 -12.46
C GLU A 82 -11.50 11.29 -11.01
N VAL A 83 -11.30 12.23 -10.09
CA VAL A 83 -11.22 11.95 -8.65
C VAL A 83 -12.54 11.37 -8.15
N VAL A 84 -13.68 11.95 -8.54
CA VAL A 84 -15.01 11.43 -8.20
C VAL A 84 -15.23 10.03 -8.75
N GLU A 85 -14.90 9.79 -10.01
CA GLU A 85 -15.05 8.46 -10.63
C GLU A 85 -14.13 7.42 -9.99
N ARG A 86 -12.89 7.79 -9.67
CA ARG A 86 -11.97 6.91 -8.92
C ARG A 86 -12.53 6.59 -7.53
N MET A 87 -13.11 7.56 -6.84
CA MET A 87 -13.75 7.33 -5.53
C MET A 87 -14.93 6.38 -5.66
N ARG A 88 -15.84 6.61 -6.62
CA ARG A 88 -16.99 5.72 -6.89
C ARG A 88 -16.53 4.28 -7.15
N LYS A 89 -15.57 4.10 -8.05
CA LYS A 89 -15.01 2.78 -8.37
C LYS A 89 -14.44 2.06 -7.14
N ARG A 90 -13.78 2.78 -6.23
CA ARG A 90 -13.27 2.20 -4.98
C ARG A 90 -14.39 1.74 -4.05
N PHE A 91 -15.48 2.51 -3.92
CA PHE A 91 -16.63 2.11 -3.13
C PHE A 91 -17.41 0.94 -3.76
N GLU A 92 -17.51 0.89 -5.09
CA GLU A 92 -18.08 -0.28 -5.78
C GLU A 92 -17.27 -1.56 -5.52
N ILE A 93 -15.93 -1.44 -5.51
CA ILE A 93 -15.06 -2.55 -5.12
C ILE A 93 -15.35 -2.96 -3.68
N LEU A 94 -15.43 -2.02 -2.73
CA LEU A 94 -15.78 -2.31 -1.33
C LEU A 94 -17.13 -3.06 -1.21
N ASP A 95 -18.14 -2.61 -1.95
CA ASP A 95 -19.46 -3.26 -1.98
C ASP A 95 -19.36 -4.69 -2.53
N SER A 96 -18.62 -4.89 -3.63
CA SER A 96 -18.43 -6.21 -4.24
C SER A 96 -17.69 -7.18 -3.32
N MET A 97 -16.66 -6.70 -2.62
CA MET A 97 -15.87 -7.49 -1.67
C MET A 97 -16.69 -7.84 -0.43
N THR A 98 -17.55 -6.93 0.04
CA THR A 98 -18.48 -7.21 1.14
C THR A 98 -19.47 -8.31 0.76
N LYS A 99 -20.00 -8.30 -0.47
CA LYS A 99 -20.86 -9.38 -0.99
C LYS A 99 -20.12 -10.72 -1.06
N ALA A 100 -18.89 -10.74 -1.56
CA ALA A 100 -18.07 -11.94 -1.64
C ALA A 100 -17.73 -12.50 -0.25
N THR A 101 -17.45 -11.62 0.72
CA THR A 101 -17.26 -11.99 2.13
C THR A 101 -18.52 -12.63 2.70
N LYS A 102 -19.69 -12.04 2.43
CA LYS A 102 -20.98 -12.57 2.90
C LYS A 102 -21.34 -13.93 2.29
N LYS A 103 -20.95 -14.19 1.04
CA LYS A 103 -21.13 -15.48 0.36
C LYS A 103 -20.15 -16.56 0.83
N GLY A 104 -19.11 -16.19 1.58
CA GLY A 104 -18.05 -17.11 2.00
C GLY A 104 -16.95 -17.32 0.95
N ASP A 105 -16.97 -16.60 -0.18
CA ASP A 105 -15.89 -16.64 -1.18
C ASP A 105 -14.59 -16.02 -0.62
N ILE A 106 -14.74 -15.06 0.30
CA ILE A 106 -13.64 -14.39 1.00
C ILE A 106 -13.81 -14.64 2.50
N ARG A 107 -12.79 -15.21 3.14
CA ARG A 107 -12.83 -15.54 4.58
C ARG A 107 -12.75 -14.30 5.50
N ALA A 108 -12.00 -13.29 5.09
CA ALA A 108 -11.80 -12.07 5.85
C ALA A 108 -11.43 -10.91 4.93
N MET A 109 -11.87 -9.71 5.28
CA MET A 109 -11.56 -8.47 4.58
C MET A 109 -11.15 -7.40 5.59
N ILE A 110 -10.08 -6.67 5.30
CA ILE A 110 -9.67 -5.49 6.07
C ILE A 110 -9.90 -4.26 5.19
N VAL A 111 -10.67 -3.30 5.70
CA VAL A 111 -10.98 -2.07 4.98
C VAL A 111 -10.25 -0.89 5.63
N SER A 112 -9.23 -0.39 4.95
CA SER A 112 -8.45 0.77 5.40
C SER A 112 -8.83 2.02 4.61
N GLY A 113 -8.67 3.19 5.24
CA GLY A 113 -8.87 4.49 4.61
C GLY A 113 -9.08 5.60 5.64
N PRO A 114 -9.10 6.87 5.23
CA PRO A 114 -9.24 7.99 6.15
C PRO A 114 -10.51 7.89 7.02
N PRO A 115 -10.52 8.50 8.22
CA PRO A 115 -11.74 8.59 9.03
C PRO A 115 -12.83 9.39 8.29
N GLY A 116 -14.09 9.08 8.54
CA GLY A 116 -15.23 9.83 7.98
C GLY A 116 -15.59 9.53 6.52
N VAL A 117 -14.82 8.72 5.78
CA VAL A 117 -15.10 8.42 4.36
C VAL A 117 -16.25 7.41 4.14
N GLY A 118 -16.95 6.98 5.18
CA GLY A 118 -18.12 6.10 5.04
C GLY A 118 -17.84 4.60 4.83
N LYS A 119 -16.65 4.10 5.19
CA LYS A 119 -16.29 2.67 5.05
C LYS A 119 -17.27 1.73 5.76
N SER A 120 -17.52 1.98 7.05
CA SER A 120 -18.44 1.18 7.86
C SER A 120 -19.87 1.27 7.32
N TYR A 121 -20.30 2.46 6.89
CA TYR A 121 -21.61 2.64 6.28
C TYR A 121 -21.80 1.80 5.01
N GLY A 122 -20.80 1.73 4.12
CA GLY A 122 -20.86 0.89 2.92
C GLY A 122 -21.00 -0.60 3.26
N VAL A 123 -20.17 -1.08 4.20
CA VAL A 123 -20.22 -2.49 4.65
C VAL A 123 -21.57 -2.81 5.32
N GLU A 124 -22.03 -1.97 6.25
CA GLU A 124 -23.30 -2.13 6.97
C GLU A 124 -24.49 -2.13 5.99
N LYS A 125 -24.53 -1.19 5.03
CA LYS A 125 -25.59 -1.11 4.00
C LYS A 125 -25.68 -2.36 3.13
N VAL A 126 -24.55 -2.99 2.82
CA VAL A 126 -24.55 -4.27 2.07
C VAL A 126 -25.08 -5.39 2.97
N LEU A 127 -24.59 -5.50 4.20
CA LEU A 127 -25.01 -6.56 5.13
C LEU A 127 -26.49 -6.45 5.53
N GLU A 128 -27.01 -5.23 5.74
CA GLU A 128 -28.43 -4.98 6.02
C GLU A 128 -29.33 -5.49 4.91
N ARG A 129 -28.96 -5.29 3.64
CA ARG A 129 -29.72 -5.82 2.49
C ARG A 129 -29.84 -7.35 2.53
N TYR A 130 -28.80 -8.05 2.96
CA TYR A 130 -28.87 -9.50 3.18
C TYR A 130 -29.65 -9.86 4.45
N GLY A 131 -29.61 -9.01 5.48
CA GLY A 131 -30.37 -9.15 6.71
C GLY A 131 -31.88 -9.13 6.49
N VAL A 132 -32.37 -8.21 5.66
CA VAL A 132 -33.81 -8.10 5.32
C VAL A 132 -34.34 -9.40 4.72
N ILE A 133 -33.56 -10.05 3.84
CA ILE A 133 -33.95 -11.33 3.22
C ILE A 133 -34.05 -12.44 4.29
N SER A 134 -33.13 -12.50 5.25
CA SER A 134 -33.20 -13.49 6.34
C SER A 134 -34.36 -13.26 7.30
N THR A 135 -34.68 -12.01 7.62
CA THR A 135 -35.80 -11.68 8.53
C THR A 135 -37.15 -12.06 7.94
N LEU A 136 -37.33 -11.90 6.62
CA LEU A 136 -38.55 -12.33 5.93
C LEU A 136 -38.72 -13.85 5.90
N GLY A 137 -37.64 -14.62 6.04
CA GLY A 137 -37.65 -16.08 6.07
C GLY A 137 -37.55 -16.68 7.48
N ASP A 138 -37.86 -15.90 8.53
CA ASP A 138 -37.76 -16.29 9.95
C ASP A 138 -36.42 -16.96 10.34
N SER A 139 -35.35 -16.54 9.65
CA SER A 139 -34.02 -17.11 9.79
C SER A 139 -33.19 -16.29 10.78
N LYS A 140 -32.33 -16.97 11.55
CA LYS A 140 -31.39 -16.28 12.47
C LYS A 140 -30.55 -15.24 11.72
N LYS A 141 -30.30 -14.11 12.38
CA LYS A 141 -29.47 -13.02 11.85
C LYS A 141 -28.05 -13.52 11.59
N LYS A 142 -27.64 -13.53 10.33
CA LYS A 142 -26.34 -14.06 9.89
C LYS A 142 -25.21 -13.01 9.84
N TYR A 143 -25.33 -11.91 10.58
CA TYR A 143 -24.22 -10.97 10.74
C TYR A 143 -24.34 -10.16 12.03
N GLU A 144 -23.21 -9.66 12.51
CA GLU A 144 -23.14 -8.74 13.64
C GLU A 144 -22.07 -7.66 13.42
N VAL A 145 -22.35 -6.46 13.92
CA VAL A 145 -21.39 -5.35 14.00
C VAL A 145 -21.01 -5.14 15.47
N VAL A 146 -19.73 -5.31 15.80
CA VAL A 146 -19.18 -5.00 17.12
C VAL A 146 -18.68 -3.56 17.11
N LYS A 147 -19.14 -2.75 18.05
CA LYS A 147 -18.72 -1.35 18.21
C LYS A 147 -17.93 -1.20 19.51
N GLY A 148 -16.82 -0.46 19.46
CA GLY A 148 -15.98 -0.21 20.63
C GLY A 148 -15.00 -1.36 20.94
N ALA A 149 -14.62 -1.48 22.21
CA ALA A 149 -13.66 -2.49 22.65
C ALA A 149 -14.37 -3.80 23.05
N MET A 150 -13.72 -4.94 22.77
CA MET A 150 -14.18 -6.26 23.18
C MET A 150 -13.02 -7.03 23.83
N SER A 151 -13.30 -7.73 24.93
CA SER A 151 -12.30 -8.60 25.57
C SER A 151 -12.01 -9.83 24.69
N ALA A 152 -10.84 -10.45 24.87
CA ALA A 152 -10.47 -11.65 24.12
C ALA A 152 -11.50 -12.80 24.31
N ILE A 153 -12.02 -12.97 25.53
CA ILE A 153 -13.08 -13.95 25.80
C ILE A 153 -14.40 -13.59 25.10
N GLY A 154 -14.75 -12.30 25.07
CA GLY A 154 -15.93 -11.82 24.35
C GLY A 154 -15.83 -12.09 22.85
N LEU A 155 -14.65 -11.86 22.27
CA LEU A 155 -14.37 -12.17 20.87
C LEU A 155 -14.57 -13.66 20.58
N TYR A 156 -14.00 -14.53 21.41
CA TYR A 156 -14.12 -15.98 21.23
C TYR A 156 -15.59 -16.44 21.24
N VAL A 157 -16.36 -16.02 22.24
CA VAL A 157 -17.79 -16.34 22.35
C VAL A 157 -18.56 -15.81 21.13
N LYS A 158 -18.23 -14.60 20.66
CA LYS A 158 -18.88 -14.01 19.49
C LYS A 158 -18.61 -14.81 18.22
N LEU A 159 -17.35 -15.20 17.99
CA LEU A 159 -16.98 -16.03 16.85
C LEU A 159 -17.65 -17.41 16.92
N TYR A 160 -17.74 -18.02 18.10
CA TYR A 160 -18.43 -19.30 18.30
C TYR A 160 -19.93 -19.20 17.99
N ASN A 161 -20.60 -18.15 18.44
CA ASN A 161 -22.03 -17.93 18.17
C ASN A 161 -22.33 -17.67 16.69
N PHE A 162 -21.33 -17.20 15.93
CA PHE A 162 -21.42 -16.93 14.49
C PHE A 162 -20.56 -17.91 13.66
N GLN A 163 -20.36 -19.15 14.14
CA GLN A 163 -19.56 -20.17 13.44
C GLN A 163 -20.27 -20.78 12.22
N GLU A 164 -21.59 -20.60 12.10
CA GLU A 164 -22.39 -21.18 11.02
C GLU A 164 -21.98 -20.60 9.65
N LYS A 165 -22.29 -21.36 8.59
CA LYS A 165 -21.99 -20.94 7.22
C LYS A 165 -22.68 -19.61 6.88
N ASP A 166 -21.95 -18.76 6.17
CA ASP A 166 -22.34 -17.43 5.73
C ASP A 166 -22.50 -16.41 6.87
N CYS A 167 -22.11 -16.72 8.12
CA CYS A 167 -22.10 -15.74 9.20
C CYS A 167 -20.90 -14.78 9.08
N VAL A 168 -21.14 -13.49 9.31
CA VAL A 168 -20.11 -12.45 9.23
C VAL A 168 -20.08 -11.61 10.51
N VAL A 169 -18.90 -11.46 11.10
CA VAL A 169 -18.68 -10.55 12.25
C VAL A 169 -17.83 -9.38 11.76
N VAL A 170 -18.31 -8.15 12.00
CA VAL A 170 -17.63 -6.90 11.65
C VAL A 170 -17.09 -6.26 12.92
N PHE A 171 -15.84 -5.79 12.85
CA PHE A 171 -15.11 -5.12 13.94
C PHE A 171 -14.75 -3.68 13.55
#